data_AF-A0A327JD63-F1
#
_entry.id   AF-A0A327JD63-F1
#
_cell.length_a   1.000
_cell.length_b   1.000
_cell.length_c   1.000
_cell.angle_alpha   90.00
_cell.angle_beta   90.00
_cell.angle_gamma   90.00
#
_symmetry.space_group_name_H-M   'P 1'
#
loop_
_entity.id
_entity.type
_entity.pdbx_description
1 polymer ?
#
loop_
_entity_poly.entity_id
_entity_poly.type
_entity_poly.pdbx_seq_one_letter_code
_entity_poly.pdbx_strand_id
1 'polypeptide(L)'
;MRITPINSYSNKVNFKSRMIFDIGASDPRASMKIKYQDNNGKDLFMYKDFVNDTTKGFDNNHDFVSKIARALDIGSILDKSIASKEKQLADKNLPSARREEIESGLKEVKEKKAIYDAQSPEDKKLTGVALLLPGTIQEHVALFMANIRDKKKNSLVEIQLDDVITEAKKQGKVQFSDEFNIHDDFIPCKDLAGTGMGIAQKLVNNPEFKDRISGGLFAVGVQTGGGFGAVDIMIKGDKNCSPDDLMVETRTSEAGHDLFFDRKTGTEKRLGKMGASVSSVITNFATKFGITDPEAIKTLVATGMAQIATQREVKLANEKDAAAIKLLTESGDYEIASHDAKYSFVKLKPESEDKFNEASKYAVECYADTLALHAITKINGGANLYIISGPLAMGINSRVQEDPKLFGGKGLKDVIFRFIDERISNDVTCGILRKANRFDIICEKAMSIADNTCGGALLLSDKLKTFARRGEWLELPIKALKNATKSV
;
A
#
# COMPACT_ATOMS: atom_id res chain seq x y z
N MET A 1 -3.25 18.81 -43.83
CA MET A 1 -3.27 17.36 -43.55
C MET A 1 -4.69 17.01 -43.09
N ARG A 2 -5.44 16.17 -43.80
CA ARG A 2 -6.81 15.79 -43.38
C ARG A 2 -6.71 14.71 -42.29
N ILE A 3 -7.24 14.99 -41.11
CA ILE A 3 -7.41 13.99 -40.06
C ILE A 3 -8.67 13.20 -40.38
N THR A 4 -8.52 11.92 -40.70
CA THR A 4 -9.65 11.00 -40.89
C THR A 4 -10.31 10.73 -39.53
N PRO A 5 -11.64 10.82 -39.39
CA PRO A 5 -12.31 10.38 -38.17
C PRO A 5 -12.10 8.87 -37.98
N ILE A 6 -11.65 8.46 -36.80
CA ILE A 6 -11.67 7.04 -36.42
C ILE A 6 -13.12 6.68 -36.09
N ASN A 7 -13.88 6.32 -37.12
CA ASN A 7 -15.23 5.81 -36.96
C ASN A 7 -15.19 4.37 -36.45
N SER A 8 -15.99 4.12 -35.40
CA SER A 8 -16.47 2.80 -34.96
C SER A 8 -15.41 1.70 -34.88
N TYR A 9 -14.74 1.59 -33.73
CA TYR A 9 -14.41 0.26 -33.21
C TYR A 9 -15.73 -0.49 -32.96
N SER A 10 -15.84 -1.72 -33.46
CA SER A 10 -17.02 -2.56 -33.33
C SER A 10 -17.24 -2.99 -31.87
N ASN A 11 -18.40 -2.66 -31.29
CA ASN A 11 -18.80 -3.02 -29.91
C ASN A 11 -19.09 -4.53 -29.71
N LYS A 12 -18.27 -5.44 -30.26
CA LYS A 12 -18.34 -6.90 -30.03
C LYS A 12 -16.97 -7.56 -30.07
N VAL A 13 -16.19 -7.35 -29.01
CA VAL A 13 -15.22 -8.34 -28.51
C VAL A 13 -15.56 -8.52 -27.02
N ASN A 14 -15.85 -9.75 -26.61
CA ASN A 14 -16.17 -10.08 -25.21
C ASN A 14 -14.90 -10.56 -24.51
N PHE A 15 -14.34 -9.71 -23.66
CA PHE A 15 -13.16 -10.02 -22.83
C PHE A 15 -13.62 -10.64 -21.49
N LYS A 16 -12.93 -11.67 -20.98
CA LYS A 16 -13.55 -12.74 -20.18
C LYS A 16 -13.14 -12.80 -18.71
N SER A 17 -11.83 -12.85 -18.44
CA SER A 17 -11.30 -12.76 -17.07
C SER A 17 -10.15 -11.78 -17.00
N ARG A 18 -10.16 -10.94 -15.95
CA ARG A 18 -9.14 -9.92 -15.68
C ARG A 18 -8.57 -10.13 -14.28
N MET A 19 -7.26 -10.00 -14.12
CA MET A 19 -6.58 -10.29 -12.86
C MET A 19 -5.51 -9.26 -12.50
N ILE A 20 -5.56 -8.77 -11.26
CA ILE A 20 -4.58 -7.85 -10.69
C ILE A 20 -3.79 -8.58 -9.61
N PHE A 21 -2.46 -8.57 -9.74
CA PHE A 21 -1.51 -9.04 -8.73
C PHE A 21 -0.86 -7.86 -8.03
N ASP A 22 -0.95 -7.80 -6.71
CA ASP A 22 -0.14 -6.94 -5.84
C ASP A 22 0.81 -7.82 -5.03
N ILE A 23 2.12 -7.70 -5.25
CA ILE A 23 3.13 -8.58 -4.63
C ILE A 23 4.03 -7.79 -3.69
N GLY A 24 3.60 -7.67 -2.43
CA GLY A 24 4.31 -6.99 -1.35
C GLY A 24 5.66 -7.63 -1.03
N ALA A 25 6.72 -6.82 -1.11
CA ALA A 25 8.12 -7.23 -0.97
C ALA A 25 8.68 -7.17 0.47
N SER A 26 7.85 -6.81 1.46
CA SER A 26 8.26 -6.70 2.88
C SER A 26 8.45 -8.06 3.58
N ASP A 27 7.80 -9.12 3.09
CA ASP A 27 7.99 -10.50 3.55
C ASP A 27 8.89 -11.25 2.54
N PRO A 28 9.91 -12.02 2.97
CA PRO A 28 10.74 -12.82 2.07
C PRO A 28 9.96 -13.82 1.18
N ARG A 29 8.76 -14.22 1.59
CA ARG A 29 7.86 -15.06 0.79
C ARG A 29 7.18 -14.32 -0.37
N ALA A 30 7.29 -12.99 -0.38
CA ALA A 30 6.51 -12.03 -1.16
C ALA A 30 4.99 -12.21 -0.96
N SER A 31 4.39 -11.31 -0.17
CA SER A 31 2.95 -11.36 0.11
C SER A 31 2.15 -11.01 -1.14
N MET A 32 1.24 -11.88 -1.53
CA MET A 32 0.48 -11.76 -2.77
C MET A 32 -0.97 -11.41 -2.45
N LYS A 33 -1.53 -10.44 -3.16
CA LYS A 33 -2.97 -10.23 -3.26
C LYS A 33 -3.37 -10.40 -4.72
N ILE A 34 -4.35 -11.26 -4.95
CA ILE A 34 -4.97 -11.47 -6.25
C ILE A 34 -6.36 -10.86 -6.16
N LYS A 35 -6.69 -9.98 -7.10
CA LYS A 35 -8.05 -9.51 -7.33
C LYS A 35 -8.50 -10.06 -8.68
N TYR A 36 -9.53 -10.91 -8.65
CA TYR A 36 -10.09 -11.58 -9.82
C TYR A 36 -11.41 -10.94 -10.19
N GLN A 37 -11.56 -10.58 -11.46
CA GLN A 37 -12.68 -9.82 -11.99
C GLN A 37 -13.29 -10.53 -13.20
N ASP A 38 -14.61 -10.40 -13.35
CA ASP A 38 -15.34 -10.91 -14.50
C ASP A 38 -15.13 -10.06 -15.76
N ASN A 39 -15.81 -10.48 -16.83
CA ASN A 39 -15.84 -9.85 -18.15
C ASN A 39 -16.09 -8.33 -18.09
N ASN A 40 -16.90 -7.87 -17.13
CA ASN A 40 -17.40 -6.50 -17.01
C ASN A 40 -16.52 -5.64 -16.07
N GLY A 41 -15.40 -6.19 -15.58
CA GLY A 41 -14.58 -5.58 -14.55
C GLY A 41 -15.21 -5.63 -13.15
N LYS A 42 -16.29 -6.40 -12.96
CA LYS A 42 -16.90 -6.60 -11.64
C LYS A 42 -16.06 -7.57 -10.84
N ASP A 43 -15.82 -7.22 -9.58
CA ASP A 43 -15.04 -8.05 -8.65
C ASP A 43 -15.78 -9.36 -8.36
N LEU A 44 -15.14 -10.49 -8.68
CA LEU A 44 -15.63 -11.83 -8.32
C LEU A 44 -15.15 -12.22 -6.93
N PHE A 45 -13.84 -12.07 -6.66
CA PHE A 45 -13.27 -12.22 -5.33
C PHE A 45 -11.88 -11.60 -5.21
N MET A 46 -11.46 -11.40 -3.95
CA MET A 46 -10.05 -11.16 -3.60
C MET A 46 -9.49 -12.38 -2.86
N TYR A 47 -8.26 -12.75 -3.20
CA TYR A 47 -7.50 -13.80 -2.54
C TYR A 47 -6.16 -13.22 -2.04
N LYS A 48 -5.65 -13.73 -0.91
CA LYS A 48 -4.41 -13.26 -0.28
C LYS A 48 -3.59 -14.47 0.18
N ASP A 49 -2.31 -14.48 -0.17
CA ASP A 49 -1.40 -15.60 0.09
C ASP A 49 0.06 -15.12 -0.02
N PHE A 50 0.98 -16.03 -0.31
CA PHE A 50 2.35 -15.72 -0.67
C PHE A 50 2.74 -16.37 -2.01
N VAL A 51 3.65 -15.73 -2.74
CA VAL A 51 4.19 -16.28 -4.00
C VAL A 51 5.12 -17.47 -3.74
N ASN A 52 5.79 -17.49 -2.58
CA ASN A 52 6.78 -18.48 -2.20
C ASN A 52 6.43 -19.11 -0.86
N ASP A 53 6.47 -20.45 -0.80
CA ASP A 53 6.13 -21.22 0.41
C ASP A 53 7.18 -21.08 1.53
N THR A 54 8.38 -20.60 1.21
CA THR A 54 9.52 -20.58 2.15
C THR A 54 9.85 -19.18 2.65
N THR A 55 9.99 -19.03 3.97
CA THR A 55 10.46 -17.81 4.65
C THR A 55 11.90 -17.41 4.32
N LYS A 56 12.57 -18.16 3.45
CA LYS A 56 13.97 -17.95 3.08
C LYS A 56 14.17 -17.05 1.87
N GLY A 57 13.13 -16.69 1.10
CA GLY A 57 13.30 -15.95 -0.15
C GLY A 57 13.36 -16.87 -1.37
N PHE A 58 13.50 -16.27 -2.56
CA PHE A 58 13.52 -16.99 -3.83
C PHE A 58 14.89 -17.63 -4.11
N ASP A 59 14.96 -18.60 -5.00
CA ASP A 59 16.24 -19.20 -5.37
C ASP A 59 17.06 -18.32 -6.33
N ASN A 60 16.38 -17.64 -7.27
CA ASN A 60 16.92 -16.70 -8.25
C ASN A 60 15.76 -16.01 -9.02
N ASN A 61 16.07 -15.17 -10.02
CA ASN A 61 15.08 -14.48 -10.87
C ASN A 61 14.12 -15.45 -11.58
N HIS A 62 14.61 -16.57 -12.10
CA HIS A 62 13.77 -17.55 -12.80
C HIS A 62 12.82 -18.28 -11.84
N ASP A 63 13.25 -18.61 -10.62
CA ASP A 63 12.36 -19.15 -9.58
C ASP A 63 11.25 -18.16 -9.20
N PHE A 64 11.56 -16.86 -9.11
CA PHE A 64 10.56 -15.81 -8.91
C PHE A 64 9.54 -15.76 -10.05
N VAL A 65 10.01 -15.65 -11.30
CA VAL A 65 9.15 -15.64 -12.50
C VAL A 65 8.30 -16.91 -12.58
N SER A 66 8.89 -18.09 -12.36
CA SER A 66 8.21 -19.39 -12.38
C SER A 66 7.15 -19.52 -11.28
N LYS A 67 7.36 -18.92 -10.10
CA LYS A 67 6.38 -18.91 -9.01
C LYS A 67 5.24 -17.93 -9.26
N ILE A 68 5.50 -16.75 -9.85
CA ILE A 68 4.41 -15.86 -10.30
C ILE A 68 3.62 -16.49 -11.45
N ALA A 69 4.30 -17.11 -12.43
CA ALA A 69 3.66 -17.82 -13.53
C ALA A 69 2.71 -18.93 -13.02
N ARG A 70 3.15 -19.72 -12.04
CA ARG A 70 2.29 -20.67 -11.31
C ARG A 70 1.13 -19.99 -10.58
N ALA A 71 1.34 -18.80 -10.04
CA ALA A 71 0.31 -18.03 -9.36
C ALA A 71 -0.72 -17.38 -10.29
N LEU A 72 -0.54 -17.42 -11.62
CA LEU A 72 -1.61 -17.09 -12.57
C LEU A 72 -2.68 -18.20 -12.66
N ASP A 73 -2.37 -19.44 -12.25
CA ASP A 73 -3.33 -20.54 -12.16
C ASP A 73 -4.11 -20.46 -10.84
N ILE A 74 -5.17 -19.64 -10.84
CA ILE A 74 -6.03 -19.44 -9.67
C ILE A 74 -6.65 -20.75 -9.19
N GLY A 75 -7.02 -21.64 -10.12
CA GLY A 75 -7.58 -22.95 -9.79
C GLY A 75 -6.62 -23.74 -8.90
N SER A 76 -5.38 -23.93 -9.37
CA SER A 76 -4.35 -24.64 -8.59
C SER A 76 -3.96 -23.92 -7.30
N ILE A 77 -4.04 -22.59 -7.20
CA ILE A 77 -3.82 -21.88 -5.92
C ILE A 77 -4.92 -22.21 -4.91
N LEU A 78 -6.18 -22.09 -5.34
CA LEU A 78 -7.33 -22.36 -4.47
C LEU A 78 -7.34 -23.84 -4.03
N ASP A 79 -7.08 -24.78 -4.95
CA ASP A 79 -6.95 -26.21 -4.63
C ASP A 79 -5.80 -26.49 -3.65
N LYS A 80 -4.62 -25.87 -3.85
CA LYS A 80 -3.48 -25.97 -2.92
C LYS A 80 -3.85 -25.43 -1.52
N SER A 81 -4.57 -24.32 -1.46
CA SER A 81 -5.00 -23.68 -0.21
C SER A 81 -6.04 -24.51 0.54
N ILE A 82 -6.99 -25.11 -0.19
CA ILE A 82 -7.97 -26.09 0.34
C ILE A 82 -7.22 -27.29 0.92
N ALA A 83 -6.38 -27.96 0.13
CA ALA A 83 -5.65 -29.15 0.56
C ALA A 83 -4.72 -28.87 1.75
N SER A 84 -4.08 -27.70 1.79
CA SER A 84 -3.23 -27.27 2.91
C SER A 84 -4.03 -27.10 4.21
N LYS A 85 -5.24 -26.52 4.15
CA LYS A 85 -6.11 -26.35 5.32
C LYS A 85 -6.74 -27.67 5.76
N GLU A 86 -7.21 -28.51 4.83
CA GLU A 86 -7.71 -29.86 5.15
C GLU A 86 -6.65 -30.73 5.82
N LYS A 87 -5.40 -30.67 5.33
CA LYS A 87 -4.26 -31.34 5.99
C LYS A 87 -4.00 -30.83 7.41
N GLN A 88 -4.17 -29.53 7.67
CA GLN A 88 -4.03 -28.97 9.02
C GLN A 88 -5.18 -29.44 9.94
N LEU A 89 -6.42 -29.50 9.45
CA LEU A 89 -7.57 -30.01 10.23
C LEU A 89 -7.48 -31.51 10.55
N ALA A 90 -6.76 -32.28 9.74
CA ALA A 90 -6.47 -33.67 10.01
C ALA A 90 -5.50 -33.89 11.20
N ASP A 91 -4.82 -32.84 11.68
CA ASP A 91 -4.02 -32.93 12.90
C ASP A 91 -4.92 -33.05 14.14
N LYS A 92 -4.78 -34.17 14.84
CA LYS A 92 -5.54 -34.49 16.06
C LYS A 92 -5.10 -33.67 17.27
N ASN A 93 -3.91 -33.07 17.23
CA ASN A 93 -3.36 -32.24 18.30
C ASN A 93 -3.62 -30.74 18.07
N LEU A 94 -4.35 -30.37 17.01
CA LEU A 94 -4.67 -28.99 16.69
C LEU A 94 -5.60 -28.38 17.76
N PRO A 95 -5.25 -27.22 18.38
CA PRO A 95 -6.11 -26.53 19.32
C PRO A 95 -7.49 -26.18 18.73
N SER A 96 -8.53 -26.10 19.56
CA SER A 96 -9.90 -25.83 19.11
C SER A 96 -10.04 -24.47 18.41
N ALA A 97 -9.47 -23.40 18.99
CA ALA A 97 -9.47 -22.07 18.37
C ALA A 97 -8.77 -22.08 16.99
N ARG A 98 -7.58 -22.68 16.90
CA ARG A 98 -6.87 -22.90 15.63
C ARG A 98 -7.70 -23.68 14.62
N ARG A 99 -8.41 -24.72 15.07
CA ARG A 99 -9.30 -25.54 14.25
C ARG A 99 -10.44 -24.71 13.67
N GLU A 100 -11.13 -23.92 14.50
CA GLU A 100 -12.20 -23.01 14.06
C GLU A 100 -11.70 -21.92 13.09
N GLU A 101 -10.48 -21.37 13.30
CA GLU A 101 -9.87 -20.44 12.35
C GLU A 101 -9.65 -21.11 10.98
N ILE A 102 -9.08 -22.32 10.98
CA ILE A 102 -8.77 -23.05 9.75
C ILE A 102 -10.04 -23.56 9.05
N GLU A 103 -11.06 -23.99 9.78
CA GLU A 103 -12.40 -24.34 9.24
C GLU A 103 -13.08 -23.11 8.61
N SER A 104 -13.06 -21.97 9.31
CA SER A 104 -13.57 -20.70 8.80
C SER A 104 -12.84 -20.26 7.53
N GLY A 105 -11.50 -20.37 7.49
CA GLY A 105 -10.70 -20.05 6.31
C GLY A 105 -10.84 -21.08 5.20
N LEU A 106 -11.11 -22.35 5.50
CA LEU A 106 -11.38 -23.40 4.52
C LEU A 106 -12.73 -23.16 3.84
N LYS A 107 -13.75 -22.77 4.61
CA LYS A 107 -15.05 -22.35 4.07
C LYS A 107 -14.89 -21.16 3.11
N GLU A 108 -14.19 -20.11 3.51
CA GLU A 108 -13.97 -18.92 2.67
C GLU A 108 -13.24 -19.27 1.35
N VAL A 109 -12.23 -20.14 1.38
CA VAL A 109 -11.52 -20.56 0.16
C VAL A 109 -12.39 -21.48 -0.70
N LYS A 110 -13.20 -22.38 -0.10
CA LYS A 110 -14.16 -23.22 -0.83
C LYS A 110 -15.26 -22.39 -1.50
N GLU A 111 -15.73 -21.32 -0.87
CA GLU A 111 -16.67 -20.36 -1.48
C GLU A 111 -16.05 -19.67 -2.71
N LYS A 112 -14.80 -19.19 -2.61
CA LYS A 112 -14.07 -18.63 -3.77
C LYS A 112 -13.83 -19.66 -4.87
N LYS A 113 -13.52 -20.91 -4.50
CA LYS A 113 -13.36 -22.01 -5.46
C LYS A 113 -14.67 -22.37 -6.14
N ALA A 114 -15.81 -22.35 -5.44
CA ALA A 114 -17.12 -22.54 -6.05
C ALA A 114 -17.46 -21.41 -7.05
N ILE A 115 -17.16 -20.15 -6.72
CA ILE A 115 -17.32 -19.00 -7.63
C ILE A 115 -16.45 -19.17 -8.90
N TYR A 116 -15.20 -19.60 -8.73
CA TYR A 116 -14.30 -19.90 -9.86
C TYR A 116 -14.79 -21.10 -10.68
N ASP A 117 -15.15 -22.21 -10.04
CA ASP A 117 -15.55 -23.44 -10.73
C ASP A 117 -16.86 -23.27 -11.50
N ALA A 118 -17.79 -22.44 -11.01
CA ALA A 118 -19.03 -22.07 -11.70
C ALA A 118 -18.82 -21.22 -12.97
N GLN A 119 -17.64 -20.62 -13.19
CA GLN A 119 -17.32 -19.97 -14.47
C GLN A 119 -17.22 -21.01 -15.59
N SER A 120 -17.63 -20.68 -16.81
CA SER A 120 -17.42 -21.58 -17.95
C SER A 120 -15.91 -21.77 -18.23
N PRO A 121 -15.49 -22.85 -18.94
CA PRO A 121 -14.10 -23.02 -19.34
C PRO A 121 -13.57 -21.82 -20.13
N GLU A 122 -14.44 -21.19 -20.92
CA GLU A 122 -14.12 -20.03 -21.74
C GLU A 122 -14.05 -18.74 -20.91
N ASP A 123 -14.87 -18.59 -19.85
CA ASP A 123 -14.77 -17.48 -18.90
C ASP A 123 -13.49 -17.55 -18.06
N LYS A 124 -12.96 -18.74 -17.80
CA LYS A 124 -11.70 -18.97 -17.08
C LYS A 124 -10.45 -18.53 -17.86
N LYS A 125 -10.54 -18.31 -19.18
CA LYS A 125 -9.42 -17.82 -20.00
C LYS A 125 -9.04 -16.39 -19.61
N LEU A 126 -7.77 -16.16 -19.32
CA LEU A 126 -7.26 -14.83 -19.01
C LEU A 126 -7.24 -13.95 -20.26
N THR A 127 -7.87 -12.78 -20.15
CA THR A 127 -7.92 -11.72 -21.18
C THR A 127 -7.16 -10.46 -20.79
N GLY A 128 -6.71 -10.34 -19.54
CA GLY A 128 -5.92 -9.20 -19.09
C GLY A 128 -5.28 -9.47 -17.74
N VAL A 129 -4.00 -9.14 -17.59
CA VAL A 129 -3.21 -9.37 -16.37
C VAL A 129 -2.39 -8.13 -16.04
N ALA A 130 -2.68 -7.49 -14.91
CA ALA A 130 -1.86 -6.42 -14.36
C ALA A 130 -0.99 -6.96 -13.22
N LEU A 131 0.32 -6.79 -13.33
CA LEU A 131 1.28 -7.22 -12.31
C LEU A 131 1.92 -5.99 -11.65
N LEU A 132 1.52 -5.71 -10.41
CA LEU A 132 1.98 -4.58 -9.61
C LEU A 132 3.09 -5.06 -8.67
N LEU A 133 4.34 -4.64 -8.92
CA LEU A 133 5.49 -4.94 -8.07
C LEU A 133 6.07 -3.68 -7.41
N PRO A 134 6.28 -3.69 -6.08
CA PRO A 134 7.06 -2.69 -5.38
C PRO A 134 8.57 -2.89 -5.62
N GLY A 135 9.01 -2.45 -6.80
CA GLY A 135 10.41 -2.25 -7.18
C GLY A 135 11.11 -3.47 -7.79
N THR A 136 11.32 -3.45 -9.10
CA THR A 136 12.16 -4.38 -9.89
C THR A 136 12.66 -3.67 -11.15
N ILE A 137 13.93 -3.81 -11.55
CA ILE A 137 14.60 -2.89 -12.50
C ILE A 137 15.50 -3.64 -13.50
N GLN A 138 15.76 -3.03 -14.66
CA GLN A 138 16.53 -3.59 -15.79
C GLN A 138 17.43 -2.53 -16.44
N GLU A 139 18.32 -2.96 -17.35
CA GLU A 139 19.60 -2.34 -17.74
C GLU A 139 19.59 -0.96 -18.44
N HIS A 140 18.47 -0.23 -18.44
CA HIS A 140 18.43 1.19 -18.84
C HIS A 140 17.67 1.99 -17.76
N VAL A 141 18.32 2.94 -17.07
CA VAL A 141 18.72 2.96 -15.63
C VAL A 141 18.07 4.22 -15.00
N ALA A 142 17.57 4.33 -13.75
CA ALA A 142 18.18 4.02 -12.42
C ALA A 142 17.38 3.12 -11.42
N LEU A 143 17.47 3.33 -10.09
CA LEU A 143 16.98 2.47 -8.95
C LEU A 143 16.03 3.23 -7.96
N PHE A 144 15.28 2.68 -6.98
CA PHE A 144 15.56 1.67 -5.93
C PHE A 144 14.31 0.91 -5.40
N MET A 145 14.53 -0.27 -4.78
CA MET A 145 13.50 -1.23 -4.34
C MET A 145 13.19 -1.26 -2.84
N ALA A 146 12.03 -1.83 -2.48
CA ALA A 146 11.72 -2.31 -1.12
C ALA A 146 11.54 -3.85 -1.05
N ASN A 147 12.56 -4.59 -1.49
CA ASN A 147 13.06 -5.81 -0.80
C ASN A 147 12.66 -7.24 -1.27
N ILE A 148 12.32 -7.49 -2.53
CA ILE A 148 12.31 -8.89 -3.04
C ILE A 148 13.76 -9.38 -3.18
N ARG A 149 14.11 -10.43 -2.43
CA ARG A 149 15.48 -10.98 -2.37
C ARG A 149 15.52 -12.47 -2.64
N ASP A 150 16.68 -12.92 -3.12
CA ASP A 150 17.02 -14.33 -3.11
C ASP A 150 17.32 -14.83 -1.67
N LYS A 151 17.49 -16.14 -1.52
CA LYS A 151 17.86 -16.80 -0.26
C LYS A 151 19.23 -16.46 0.31
N LYS A 152 20.09 -15.83 -0.48
CA LYS A 152 21.40 -15.29 -0.07
C LYS A 152 21.31 -13.81 0.32
N LYS A 153 20.10 -13.22 0.30
CA LYS A 153 19.81 -11.79 0.48
C LYS A 153 20.32 -10.90 -0.65
N ASN A 154 20.71 -11.44 -1.78
CA ASN A 154 20.93 -10.65 -3.00
C ASN A 154 19.58 -10.08 -3.45
N SER A 155 19.61 -8.90 -4.06
CA SER A 155 18.42 -8.33 -4.68
C SER A 155 18.12 -9.06 -5.98
N LEU A 156 16.84 -9.35 -6.27
CA LEU A 156 16.41 -9.85 -7.57
C LEU A 156 16.30 -8.68 -8.57
N VAL A 157 17.44 -8.04 -8.86
CA VAL A 157 17.54 -7.06 -9.96
C VAL A 157 17.49 -7.83 -11.28
N GLU A 158 17.09 -7.18 -12.38
CA GLU A 158 17.01 -7.76 -13.74
C GLU A 158 15.92 -8.83 -13.94
N ILE A 159 14.87 -8.86 -13.11
CA ILE A 159 13.70 -9.71 -13.41
C ILE A 159 13.04 -9.22 -14.71
N GLN A 160 12.97 -10.10 -15.71
CA GLN A 160 12.12 -9.98 -16.89
C GLN A 160 10.68 -10.35 -16.52
N LEU A 161 9.79 -9.35 -16.46
CA LEU A 161 8.40 -9.59 -16.07
C LEU A 161 7.56 -10.15 -17.22
N ASP A 162 7.91 -9.84 -18.47
CA ASP A 162 7.27 -10.42 -19.65
C ASP A 162 7.48 -11.95 -19.72
N ASP A 163 8.59 -12.45 -19.14
CA ASP A 163 8.85 -13.89 -19.01
C ASP A 163 7.80 -14.60 -18.14
N VAL A 164 7.04 -13.90 -17.27
CA VAL A 164 5.97 -14.49 -16.46
C VAL A 164 4.89 -15.12 -17.35
N ILE A 165 4.50 -14.42 -18.43
CA ILE A 165 3.50 -14.93 -19.37
C ILE A 165 4.09 -16.06 -20.22
N THR A 166 5.34 -15.92 -20.67
CA THR A 166 6.05 -16.96 -21.45
C THR A 166 6.18 -18.26 -20.65
N GLU A 167 6.59 -18.18 -19.39
CA GLU A 167 6.73 -19.30 -18.48
C GLU A 167 5.37 -19.88 -18.07
N ALA A 168 4.33 -19.05 -17.89
CA ALA A 168 2.96 -19.53 -17.63
C ALA A 168 2.39 -20.32 -18.82
N LYS A 169 2.56 -19.83 -20.05
CA LYS A 169 2.19 -20.55 -21.28
C LYS A 169 2.96 -21.87 -21.40
N LYS A 170 4.26 -21.87 -21.14
CA LYS A 170 5.12 -23.07 -21.15
C LYS A 170 4.71 -24.12 -20.09
N GLN A 171 4.20 -23.69 -18.94
CA GLN A 171 3.68 -24.61 -17.91
C GLN A 171 2.34 -25.24 -18.29
N GLY A 172 1.62 -24.70 -19.28
CA GLY A 172 0.40 -25.31 -19.84
C GLY A 172 -0.83 -25.33 -18.91
N LYS A 173 -0.73 -24.73 -17.72
CA LYS A 173 -1.81 -24.70 -16.71
C LYS A 173 -2.73 -23.49 -16.81
N VAL A 174 -2.20 -22.38 -17.32
CA VAL A 174 -2.91 -21.10 -17.45
C VAL A 174 -3.43 -21.00 -18.87
N GLN A 175 -4.76 -20.94 -19.02
CA GLN A 175 -5.37 -20.69 -20.32
C GLN A 175 -5.50 -19.18 -20.53
N PHE A 176 -4.94 -18.70 -21.63
CA PHE A 176 -5.12 -17.33 -22.11
C PHE A 176 -6.17 -17.34 -23.22
N SER A 177 -6.79 -16.18 -23.46
CA SER A 177 -7.59 -15.97 -24.66
C SER A 177 -6.75 -16.17 -25.93
N ASP A 178 -7.36 -16.67 -26.99
CA ASP A 178 -6.74 -16.80 -28.32
C ASP A 178 -6.40 -15.41 -28.91
N GLU A 179 -7.04 -14.35 -28.40
CA GLU A 179 -6.79 -12.95 -28.73
C GLU A 179 -5.75 -12.27 -27.80
N PHE A 180 -5.27 -12.95 -26.76
CA PHE A 180 -4.40 -12.35 -25.72
C PHE A 180 -3.01 -11.97 -26.27
N ASN A 181 -2.75 -10.67 -26.38
CA ASN A 181 -1.47 -10.09 -26.75
C ASN A 181 -0.67 -9.70 -25.50
N ILE A 182 0.52 -10.29 -25.33
CA ILE A 182 1.43 -9.96 -24.22
C ILE A 182 1.81 -8.47 -24.16
N HIS A 183 1.80 -7.74 -25.27
CA HIS A 183 2.20 -6.33 -25.29
C HIS A 183 1.08 -5.35 -24.92
N ASP A 184 -0.19 -5.77 -25.00
CA ASP A 184 -1.35 -4.93 -24.75
C ASP A 184 -2.12 -5.39 -23.49
N ASP A 185 -2.26 -6.71 -23.29
CA ASP A 185 -3.07 -7.32 -22.24
C ASP A 185 -2.28 -7.75 -20.99
N PHE A 186 -0.94 -7.81 -21.07
CA PHE A 186 -0.08 -7.96 -19.90
C PHE A 186 0.62 -6.64 -19.58
N ILE A 187 0.32 -6.09 -18.40
CA ILE A 187 0.83 -4.78 -17.99
C ILE A 187 1.65 -4.94 -16.70
N PRO A 188 2.99 -5.05 -16.79
CA PRO A 188 3.87 -5.02 -15.64
C PRO A 188 4.08 -3.56 -15.17
N CYS A 189 3.60 -3.23 -13.97
CA CYS A 189 3.74 -1.90 -13.37
C CYS A 189 4.66 -1.89 -12.16
N LYS A 190 5.49 -0.84 -12.12
CA LYS A 190 6.44 -0.54 -11.04
C LYS A 190 5.93 0.65 -10.23
N ASP A 191 4.80 0.49 -9.54
CA ASP A 191 4.30 1.49 -8.58
C ASP A 191 4.74 1.08 -7.17
N LEU A 192 5.76 1.77 -6.64
CA LEU A 192 6.49 1.33 -5.44
C LEU A 192 5.70 1.45 -4.12
N ALA A 193 4.47 1.95 -4.17
CA ALA A 193 3.51 1.87 -3.07
C ALA A 193 2.06 1.65 -3.54
N GLY A 194 1.83 1.34 -4.83
CA GLY A 194 0.49 1.25 -5.43
C GLY A 194 -0.38 2.50 -5.25
N THR A 195 0.24 3.61 -4.87
CA THR A 195 -0.41 4.84 -4.41
C THR A 195 -0.16 6.01 -5.33
N GLY A 196 0.86 5.96 -6.20
CA GLY A 196 1.07 7.04 -7.18
C GLY A 196 -0.20 7.24 -8.01
N MET A 197 -0.65 6.16 -8.66
CA MET A 197 -1.88 6.17 -9.45
C MET A 197 -3.14 6.47 -8.62
N GLY A 198 -3.29 5.83 -7.46
CA GLY A 198 -4.51 5.99 -6.65
C GLY A 198 -4.63 7.38 -6.02
N ILE A 199 -3.53 7.99 -5.58
CA ILE A 199 -3.52 9.36 -5.05
C ILE A 199 -3.71 10.33 -6.21
N ALA A 200 -3.04 10.14 -7.35
CA ALA A 200 -3.26 10.93 -8.56
C ALA A 200 -4.74 10.90 -9.00
N GLN A 201 -5.38 9.72 -9.02
CA GLN A 201 -6.79 9.59 -9.36
C GLN A 201 -7.69 10.34 -8.37
N LYS A 202 -7.48 10.16 -7.06
CA LYS A 202 -8.25 10.84 -6.01
C LYS A 202 -8.06 12.36 -6.07
N LEU A 203 -6.82 12.83 -6.28
CA LEU A 203 -6.47 14.24 -6.48
C LEU A 203 -7.18 14.84 -7.69
N VAL A 204 -7.11 14.16 -8.84
CA VAL A 204 -7.72 14.60 -10.11
C VAL A 204 -9.24 14.65 -10.07
N ASN A 205 -9.87 13.77 -9.30
CA ASN A 205 -11.32 13.71 -9.14
C ASN A 205 -11.85 14.53 -7.94
N ASN A 206 -10.97 15.06 -7.08
CA ASN A 206 -11.40 15.90 -5.96
C ASN A 206 -11.71 17.32 -6.47
N PRO A 207 -12.94 17.84 -6.28
CA PRO A 207 -13.33 19.15 -6.77
C PRO A 207 -12.52 20.31 -6.18
N GLU A 208 -11.98 20.17 -4.96
CA GLU A 208 -11.17 21.20 -4.29
C GLU A 208 -9.84 21.48 -5.02
N PHE A 209 -9.26 20.46 -5.67
CA PHE A 209 -7.92 20.56 -6.27
C PHE A 209 -7.94 20.79 -7.78
N LYS A 210 -9.14 20.83 -8.38
CA LYS A 210 -9.35 21.08 -9.82
C LYS A 210 -8.59 22.32 -10.33
N ASP A 211 -8.64 23.43 -9.61
CA ASP A 211 -8.00 24.68 -10.03
C ASP A 211 -6.48 24.63 -9.86
N ARG A 212 -6.01 23.95 -8.81
CA ARG A 212 -4.57 23.78 -8.55
C ARG A 212 -3.91 22.96 -9.65
N ILE A 213 -4.57 21.89 -10.09
CA ILE A 213 -4.14 21.01 -11.19
C ILE A 213 -3.83 21.79 -12.47
N SER A 214 -4.63 22.81 -12.82
CA SER A 214 -4.38 23.62 -14.03
C SER A 214 -3.15 24.55 -13.98
N GLY A 215 -2.49 24.68 -12.82
CA GLY A 215 -1.44 25.67 -12.59
C GLY A 215 0.01 25.16 -12.63
N GLY A 216 0.27 23.90 -12.99
CA GLY A 216 1.59 23.26 -12.82
C GLY A 216 1.78 22.71 -11.40
N LEU A 217 0.77 22.00 -10.91
CA LEU A 217 0.74 21.43 -9.56
C LEU A 217 1.85 20.41 -9.31
N PHE A 218 2.61 20.60 -8.23
CA PHE A 218 3.45 19.59 -7.61
C PHE A 218 2.86 19.17 -6.26
N ALA A 219 2.44 17.92 -6.15
CA ALA A 219 2.00 17.27 -4.93
C ALA A 219 2.96 16.15 -4.52
N VAL A 220 2.94 15.74 -3.26
CA VAL A 220 3.69 14.60 -2.74
C VAL A 220 2.71 13.69 -2.01
N GLY A 221 2.47 12.51 -2.54
CA GLY A 221 1.71 11.45 -1.89
C GLY A 221 2.61 10.66 -0.94
N VAL A 222 2.11 10.36 0.26
CA VAL A 222 2.82 9.60 1.29
C VAL A 222 1.88 8.56 1.88
N GLN A 223 2.22 7.28 1.74
CA GLN A 223 1.49 6.18 2.37
C GLN A 223 2.23 5.71 3.61
N THR A 224 1.51 5.58 4.72
CA THR A 224 2.07 5.17 6.01
C THR A 224 1.38 3.90 6.54
N GLY A 225 2.21 2.92 6.93
CA GLY A 225 1.76 1.60 7.36
C GLY A 225 2.95 0.68 7.69
N GLY A 226 2.88 -0.59 7.25
CA GLY A 226 3.97 -1.57 7.39
C GLY A 226 5.26 -1.23 6.64
N GLY A 227 5.24 -0.13 5.87
CA GLY A 227 6.38 0.66 5.43
C GLY A 227 5.98 2.13 5.34
N PHE A 228 6.97 3.00 5.12
CA PHE A 228 6.75 4.39 4.71
C PHE A 228 7.16 4.51 3.25
N GLY A 229 6.21 4.90 2.38
CA GLY A 229 6.46 5.15 0.96
C GLY A 229 6.02 6.54 0.57
N ALA A 230 6.80 7.21 -0.27
CA ALA A 230 6.52 8.55 -0.79
C ALA A 230 6.60 8.55 -2.32
N VAL A 231 5.78 9.39 -2.95
CA VAL A 231 5.67 9.54 -4.39
C VAL A 231 5.40 11.01 -4.71
N ASP A 232 6.29 11.61 -5.47
CA ASP A 232 6.11 12.94 -6.05
C ASP A 232 5.10 12.83 -7.21
N ILE A 233 4.14 13.74 -7.30
CA ILE A 233 3.04 13.73 -8.27
C ILE A 233 3.02 15.10 -8.94
N MET A 234 3.42 15.16 -10.20
CA MET A 234 3.52 16.40 -10.97
C MET A 234 2.48 16.44 -12.08
N ILE A 235 1.82 17.58 -12.24
CA ILE A 235 0.94 17.84 -13.39
C ILE A 235 1.73 18.59 -14.47
N LYS A 236 1.91 17.95 -15.62
CA LYS A 236 2.57 18.51 -16.81
C LYS A 236 1.55 18.88 -17.88
N GLY A 237 1.90 19.87 -18.69
CA GLY A 237 1.21 20.23 -19.92
C GLY A 237 1.45 21.70 -20.28
N ASP A 238 1.04 22.10 -21.48
CA ASP A 238 0.98 23.53 -21.83
C ASP A 238 -0.14 24.19 -21.00
N LYS A 239 0.11 25.40 -20.51
CA LYS A 239 -0.90 26.24 -19.82
C LYS A 239 -2.08 26.59 -20.72
N ASN A 240 -1.93 26.45 -22.03
CA ASN A 240 -2.98 26.67 -23.02
C ASN A 240 -3.81 25.41 -23.34
N CYS A 241 -3.44 24.22 -22.82
CA CYS A 241 -4.22 23.00 -22.99
C CYS A 241 -5.44 22.96 -22.05
N SER A 242 -6.46 22.18 -22.43
CA SER A 242 -7.55 21.86 -21.51
C SER A 242 -7.02 21.12 -20.27
N PRO A 243 -7.57 21.33 -19.06
CA PRO A 243 -7.22 20.55 -17.88
C PRO A 243 -7.38 19.03 -18.05
N ASP A 244 -8.16 18.56 -19.03
CA ASP A 244 -8.31 17.15 -19.36
C ASP A 244 -7.16 16.58 -20.20
N ASP A 245 -6.45 17.44 -20.94
CA ASP A 245 -5.32 17.09 -21.83
C ASP A 245 -3.96 17.21 -21.12
N LEU A 246 -3.95 17.62 -19.85
CA LEU A 246 -2.77 17.59 -18.99
C LEU A 246 -2.38 16.14 -18.64
N MET A 247 -1.09 15.93 -18.36
CA MET A 247 -0.52 14.65 -17.97
C MET A 247 -0.18 14.67 -16.48
N VAL A 248 -0.59 13.65 -15.73
CA VAL A 248 -0.06 13.38 -14.39
C VAL A 248 1.15 12.49 -14.52
N GLU A 249 2.32 12.97 -14.13
CA GLU A 249 3.50 12.15 -13.94
C GLU A 249 3.63 11.80 -12.45
N THR A 250 3.56 10.51 -12.13
CA THR A 250 3.90 10.04 -10.79
C THR A 250 5.37 9.61 -10.78
N ARG A 251 6.15 10.31 -9.97
CA ARG A 251 7.58 10.16 -9.76
C ARG A 251 7.82 9.52 -8.40
N THR A 252 8.28 8.28 -8.35
CA THR A 252 8.96 7.83 -7.12
C THR A 252 10.33 8.50 -7.10
N SER A 253 10.72 9.12 -5.99
CA SER A 253 12.12 9.45 -5.80
C SER A 253 12.94 8.15 -5.84
N GLU A 254 14.22 8.23 -6.21
CA GLU A 254 15.14 7.08 -6.21
C GLU A 254 15.36 6.48 -4.80
N ALA A 255 14.57 6.86 -3.81
CA ALA A 255 14.62 6.34 -2.47
C ALA A 255 13.22 5.89 -2.05
N GLY A 256 12.93 4.59 -2.21
CA GLY A 256 11.75 3.91 -1.62
C GLY A 256 11.68 3.97 -0.08
N HIS A 257 12.64 4.66 0.55
CA HIS A 257 12.44 5.43 1.77
C HIS A 257 12.97 6.83 1.48
N ASP A 258 12.14 7.88 1.43
CA ASP A 258 12.66 9.24 1.23
C ASP A 258 13.69 9.50 2.36
N LEU A 259 14.95 9.63 1.96
CA LEU A 259 16.07 9.94 2.84
C LEU A 259 16.04 11.45 2.99
N PHE A 260 15.84 11.94 4.22
CA PHE A 260 16.08 13.33 4.49
C PHE A 260 17.39 13.48 5.26
N PHE A 261 18.05 14.60 5.02
CA PHE A 261 19.27 14.96 5.69
C PHE A 261 18.95 15.46 7.09
N ASP A 262 19.29 14.69 8.12
CA ASP A 262 19.18 15.15 9.50
C ASP A 262 20.25 16.23 9.74
N ARG A 263 19.85 17.50 9.60
CA ARG A 263 20.73 18.68 9.80
C ARG A 263 21.41 18.70 11.19
N LYS A 264 20.90 17.98 12.21
CA LYS A 264 21.55 17.89 13.54
C LYS A 264 22.68 16.87 13.58
N THR A 265 22.62 15.80 12.79
CA THR A 265 23.63 14.73 12.80
C THR A 265 24.45 14.61 11.52
N GLY A 266 24.13 15.39 10.48
CA GLY A 266 24.83 15.37 9.19
C GLY A 266 24.66 14.06 8.42
N THR A 267 23.63 13.27 8.71
CA THR A 267 23.44 11.92 8.15
C THR A 267 22.10 11.76 7.47
N GLU A 268 22.11 11.01 6.37
CA GLU A 268 20.90 10.57 5.67
C GLU A 268 20.18 9.50 6.49
N LYS A 269 18.90 9.73 6.79
CA LYS A 269 18.10 8.81 7.59
C LYS A 269 16.76 8.50 6.93
N ARG A 270 16.31 7.25 7.08
CA ARG A 270 15.04 6.75 6.53
C ARG A 270 13.87 7.19 7.41
N LEU A 271 12.88 7.88 6.84
CA LEU A 271 11.68 8.35 7.55
C LEU A 271 11.00 7.27 8.41
N GLY A 272 10.79 6.07 7.85
CA GLY A 272 10.20 4.95 8.58
C GLY A 272 11.00 4.46 9.79
N LYS A 273 12.31 4.76 9.88
CA LYS A 273 13.17 4.47 11.05
C LYS A 273 13.21 5.60 12.07
N MET A 274 12.67 6.79 11.76
CA MET A 274 12.75 7.97 12.62
C MET A 274 11.46 8.27 13.41
N GLY A 275 10.32 7.71 12.98
CA GLY A 275 9.05 7.90 13.67
C GLY A 275 7.83 7.52 12.83
N ALA A 276 7.93 7.65 11.50
CA ALA A 276 6.80 7.52 10.59
C ALA A 276 6.42 6.07 10.18
N SER A 277 6.61 5.08 11.07
CA SER A 277 6.22 3.68 10.83
C SER A 277 5.43 3.09 12.01
N VAL A 278 4.65 2.04 11.75
CA VAL A 278 3.91 1.31 12.80
C VAL A 278 4.85 0.86 13.92
N SER A 279 6.01 0.31 13.57
CA SER A 279 7.01 -0.14 14.55
C SER A 279 7.54 1.02 15.40
N SER A 280 7.92 2.14 14.78
CA SER A 280 8.41 3.31 15.52
C SER A 280 7.35 3.93 16.43
N VAL A 281 6.10 4.00 15.98
CA VAL A 281 4.97 4.49 16.78
C VAL A 281 4.73 3.61 18.01
N ILE A 282 4.72 2.28 17.84
CA ILE A 282 4.58 1.33 18.96
C ILE A 282 5.79 1.42 19.91
N THR A 283 7.03 1.49 19.41
CA THR A 283 8.23 1.61 20.26
C THR A 283 8.24 2.92 21.05
N ASN A 284 7.93 4.05 20.41
CA ASN A 284 7.90 5.37 21.06
C ASN A 284 6.81 5.41 22.14
N PHE A 285 5.64 4.86 21.84
CA PHE A 285 4.57 4.70 22.83
C PHE A 285 5.02 3.81 23.99
N ALA A 286 5.44 2.56 23.72
CA ALA A 286 5.78 1.58 24.73
C ALA A 286 6.89 2.07 25.68
N THR A 287 7.96 2.65 25.13
CA THR A 287 9.05 3.24 25.91
C THR A 287 8.54 4.37 26.83
N LYS A 288 7.71 5.28 26.30
CA LYS A 288 7.18 6.40 27.08
C LYS A 288 6.12 5.97 28.09
N PHE A 289 5.40 4.88 27.81
CA PHE A 289 4.47 4.21 28.71
C PHE A 289 5.17 3.37 29.80
N GLY A 290 6.51 3.31 29.80
CA GLY A 290 7.30 2.60 30.81
C GLY A 290 7.58 1.12 30.52
N ILE A 291 7.22 0.62 29.33
CA ILE A 291 7.62 -0.70 28.85
C ILE A 291 9.02 -0.56 28.23
N THR A 292 10.05 -0.83 29.03
CA THR A 292 11.47 -0.60 28.66
C THR A 292 12.22 -1.86 28.23
N ASP A 293 11.67 -3.06 28.44
CA ASP A 293 12.30 -4.31 27.98
C ASP A 293 12.28 -4.40 26.43
N PRO A 294 13.45 -4.54 25.78
CA PRO A 294 13.53 -4.67 24.33
C PRO A 294 12.75 -5.85 23.73
N GLU A 295 12.62 -6.98 24.44
CA GLU A 295 11.84 -8.12 23.92
C GLU A 295 10.33 -7.92 24.05
N ALA A 296 9.85 -7.32 25.15
CA ALA A 296 8.48 -6.86 25.28
C ALA A 296 8.10 -5.84 24.18
N ILE A 297 8.97 -4.86 23.90
CA ILE A 297 8.76 -3.89 22.81
C ILE A 297 8.68 -4.61 21.45
N LYS A 298 9.60 -5.56 21.16
CA LYS A 298 9.54 -6.36 19.93
C LYS A 298 8.24 -7.14 19.80
N THR A 299 7.74 -7.69 20.91
CA THR A 299 6.48 -8.44 20.94
C THR A 299 5.29 -7.54 20.59
N LEU A 300 5.21 -6.34 21.17
CA LEU A 300 4.18 -5.36 20.81
C LEU A 300 4.29 -4.91 19.35
N VAL A 301 5.52 -4.66 18.86
CA VAL A 301 5.78 -4.28 17.46
C VAL A 301 5.37 -5.39 16.48
N ALA A 302 5.56 -6.66 16.84
CA ALA A 302 5.22 -7.81 15.98
C ALA A 302 3.71 -7.98 15.73
N THR A 303 2.85 -7.37 16.56
CA THR A 303 1.40 -7.33 16.29
C THR A 303 1.08 -6.59 14.98
N GLY A 304 1.86 -5.55 14.66
CA GLY A 304 1.56 -4.59 13.59
C GLY A 304 0.40 -3.64 13.91
N MET A 305 -0.10 -3.61 15.16
CA MET A 305 -1.30 -2.88 15.54
C MET A 305 -0.98 -1.53 16.18
N ALA A 306 -0.86 -0.48 15.35
CA ALA A 306 -0.67 0.89 15.83
C ALA A 306 -1.82 1.42 16.71
N GLN A 307 -2.96 0.71 16.76
CA GLN A 307 -4.04 0.92 17.74
C GLN A 307 -3.50 0.92 19.19
N ILE A 308 -2.47 0.13 19.50
CA ILE A 308 -1.78 0.13 20.81
C ILE A 308 -1.38 1.55 21.27
N ALA A 309 -0.95 2.42 20.33
CA ALA A 309 -0.51 3.78 20.62
C ALA A 309 -1.60 4.86 20.37
N THR A 310 -2.73 4.49 19.77
CA THR A 310 -3.71 5.43 19.20
C THR A 310 -5.16 5.19 19.63
N GLN A 311 -5.45 4.10 20.34
CA GLN A 311 -6.79 3.77 20.82
C GLN A 311 -6.72 3.20 22.24
N ARG A 312 -7.74 3.51 23.04
CA ARG A 312 -7.90 3.00 24.42
C ARG A 312 -8.38 1.56 24.45
N GLU A 313 -8.97 1.07 23.37
CA GLU A 313 -9.35 -0.33 23.19
C GLU A 313 -8.72 -0.85 21.91
N VAL A 314 -8.11 -2.03 22.00
CA VAL A 314 -7.29 -2.63 20.95
C VAL A 314 -7.77 -4.06 20.70
N LYS A 315 -8.11 -4.35 19.44
CA LYS A 315 -8.48 -5.70 19.01
C LYS A 315 -7.23 -6.48 18.59
N LEU A 316 -6.83 -7.46 19.39
CA LEU A 316 -5.68 -8.34 19.14
C LEU A 316 -6.13 -9.77 18.84
N ALA A 317 -5.41 -10.50 17.99
CA ALA A 317 -5.75 -11.88 17.66
C ALA A 317 -5.22 -12.85 18.73
N ASN A 318 -6.09 -13.70 19.28
CA ASN A 318 -5.79 -14.49 20.47
C ASN A 318 -4.53 -15.34 20.37
N GLU A 319 -4.34 -16.06 19.26
CA GLU A 319 -3.20 -16.96 19.08
C GLU A 319 -1.95 -16.23 18.60
N LYS A 320 -2.10 -15.35 17.60
CA LYS A 320 -0.98 -14.65 16.94
C LYS A 320 -0.35 -13.62 17.87
N ASP A 321 -1.17 -12.91 18.63
CA ASP A 321 -0.77 -11.77 19.45
C ASP A 321 -0.86 -12.12 20.96
N ALA A 322 -0.94 -13.42 21.32
CA ALA A 322 -1.07 -13.94 22.69
C ALA A 322 -0.10 -13.30 23.69
N ALA A 323 1.18 -13.21 23.31
CA ALA A 323 2.22 -12.63 24.14
C ALA A 323 2.06 -11.11 24.31
N ALA A 324 1.55 -10.40 23.30
CA ALA A 324 1.25 -8.97 23.40
C ALA A 324 0.02 -8.71 24.29
N ILE A 325 -1.04 -9.52 24.17
CA ILE A 325 -2.20 -9.48 25.08
C ILE A 325 -1.73 -9.66 26.52
N LYS A 326 -0.92 -10.71 26.77
CA LYS A 326 -0.35 -11.00 28.08
C LYS A 326 0.45 -9.82 28.63
N LEU A 327 1.42 -9.29 27.88
CA LEU A 327 2.24 -8.14 28.28
C LEU A 327 1.40 -6.90 28.64
N LEU A 328 0.36 -6.59 27.85
CA LEU A 328 -0.52 -5.47 28.15
C LEU A 328 -1.30 -5.71 29.45
N THR A 329 -1.87 -6.90 29.65
CA THR A 329 -2.62 -7.21 30.89
C THR A 329 -1.72 -7.29 32.14
N GLU A 330 -0.50 -7.82 32.01
CA GLU A 330 0.46 -7.94 33.12
C GLU A 330 1.11 -6.60 33.50
N SER A 331 1.05 -5.58 32.64
CA SER A 331 1.45 -4.21 33.00
C SER A 331 0.59 -3.61 34.13
N GLY A 332 -0.60 -4.15 34.34
CA GLY A 332 -1.60 -3.61 35.26
C GLY A 332 -2.43 -2.47 34.68
N ASP A 333 -2.00 -1.83 33.58
CA ASP A 333 -2.67 -0.68 32.97
C ASP A 333 -3.84 -1.05 32.04
N TYR A 334 -3.92 -2.31 31.62
CA TYR A 334 -4.95 -2.80 30.70
C TYR A 334 -5.75 -3.98 31.30
N GLU A 335 -6.98 -4.15 30.83
CA GLU A 335 -7.90 -5.23 31.13
C GLU A 335 -8.43 -5.87 29.84
N ILE A 336 -9.01 -7.07 29.93
CA ILE A 336 -9.74 -7.68 28.80
C ILE A 336 -11.20 -7.23 28.93
N ALA A 337 -11.64 -6.33 28.04
CA ALA A 337 -13.02 -5.83 28.01
C ALA A 337 -14.00 -6.85 27.40
N SER A 338 -13.56 -7.58 26.38
CA SER A 338 -14.28 -8.73 25.85
C SER A 338 -13.33 -9.70 25.14
N HIS A 339 -13.78 -10.95 25.00
CA HIS A 339 -13.02 -12.03 24.39
C HIS A 339 -13.97 -12.90 23.57
N ASP A 340 -13.67 -13.08 22.28
CA ASP A 340 -14.27 -14.10 21.43
C ASP A 340 -13.21 -15.16 21.07
N ALA A 341 -13.58 -16.24 20.38
CA ALA A 341 -12.65 -17.34 20.06
C ALA A 341 -11.41 -16.89 19.25
N LYS A 342 -11.52 -15.82 18.45
CA LYS A 342 -10.48 -15.31 17.54
C LYS A 342 -9.77 -14.07 18.09
N TYR A 343 -10.44 -13.24 18.88
CA TYR A 343 -9.94 -11.94 19.31
C TYR A 343 -10.15 -11.60 20.78
N SER A 344 -9.19 -10.87 21.34
CA SER A 344 -9.30 -10.19 22.63
C SER A 344 -9.38 -8.68 22.39
N PHE A 345 -10.34 -8.03 23.04
CA PHE A 345 -10.45 -6.58 23.11
C PHE A 345 -9.77 -6.13 24.40
N VAL A 346 -8.52 -5.70 24.27
CA VAL A 346 -7.68 -5.24 25.38
C VAL A 346 -7.92 -3.74 25.55
N LYS A 347 -8.39 -3.35 26.73
CA LYS A 347 -8.85 -1.99 27.03
C LYS A 347 -8.02 -1.37 28.14
N LEU A 348 -7.68 -0.11 27.99
CA LEU A 348 -7.00 0.71 28.99
C LEU A 348 -7.93 0.94 30.19
N LYS A 349 -7.39 0.80 31.39
CA LYS A 349 -8.12 1.11 32.62
C LYS A 349 -8.19 2.62 32.88
N PRO A 350 -9.26 3.14 33.52
CA PRO A 350 -9.42 4.57 33.77
C PRO A 350 -8.25 5.22 34.52
N GLU A 351 -7.64 4.51 35.47
CA GLU A 351 -6.49 4.98 36.24
C GLU A 351 -5.20 5.18 35.43
N SER A 352 -5.11 4.58 34.24
CA SER A 352 -3.95 4.67 33.34
C SER A 352 -4.14 5.65 32.19
N GLU A 353 -5.26 6.40 32.17
CA GLU A 353 -5.62 7.37 31.12
C GLU A 353 -4.56 8.47 30.94
N ASP A 354 -4.08 9.10 32.02
CA ASP A 354 -3.05 10.16 31.95
C ASP A 354 -1.73 9.62 31.38
N LYS A 355 -1.30 8.45 31.85
CA LYS A 355 -0.10 7.74 31.39
C LYS A 355 -0.20 7.36 29.91
N PHE A 356 -1.36 6.89 29.46
CA PHE A 356 -1.65 6.62 28.06
C PHE A 356 -1.62 7.90 27.23
N ASN A 357 -2.21 9.00 27.73
CA ASN A 357 -2.26 10.27 27.04
C ASN A 357 -0.86 10.88 26.87
N GLU A 358 0.02 10.79 27.87
CA GLU A 358 1.41 11.22 27.75
C GLU A 358 2.19 10.38 26.72
N ALA A 359 2.06 9.05 26.77
CA ALA A 359 2.74 8.14 25.85
C ALA A 359 2.22 8.23 24.40
N SER A 360 0.90 8.34 24.24
CA SER A 360 0.23 8.54 22.95
C SER A 360 0.60 9.89 22.35
N LYS A 361 0.60 10.96 23.16
CA LYS A 361 1.09 12.28 22.75
C LYS A 361 2.52 12.21 22.22
N TYR A 362 3.45 11.63 22.99
CA TYR A 362 4.84 11.50 22.57
C TYR A 362 4.98 10.70 21.25
N ALA A 363 4.29 9.57 21.11
CA ALA A 363 4.33 8.76 19.89
C ALA A 363 3.79 9.50 18.65
N VAL A 364 2.66 10.21 18.81
CA VAL A 364 2.06 11.05 17.75
C VAL A 364 2.97 12.24 17.41
N GLU A 365 3.60 12.87 18.39
CA GLU A 365 4.52 13.99 18.19
C GLU A 365 5.80 13.55 17.46
N CYS A 366 6.42 12.42 17.83
CA CYS A 366 7.55 11.86 17.06
C CYS A 366 7.17 11.52 15.61
N TYR A 367 5.96 10.99 15.39
CA TYR A 367 5.45 10.70 14.05
C TYR A 367 5.22 11.99 13.24
N ALA A 368 4.58 13.00 13.84
CA ALA A 368 4.32 14.28 13.21
C ALA A 368 5.60 15.08 12.92
N ASP A 369 6.58 15.07 13.82
CA ASP A 369 7.89 15.69 13.63
C ASP A 369 8.67 15.05 12.47
N THR A 370 8.61 13.72 12.35
CA THR A 370 9.19 12.98 11.23
C THR A 370 8.55 13.39 9.90
N LEU A 371 7.22 13.59 9.87
CA LEU A 371 6.52 14.09 8.69
C LEU A 371 6.81 15.57 8.40
N ALA A 372 6.98 16.41 9.43
CA ALA A 372 7.33 17.82 9.30
C ALA A 372 8.72 18.00 8.67
N LEU A 373 9.70 17.23 9.12
CA LEU A 373 11.05 17.18 8.55
C LEU A 373 11.02 16.87 7.04
N HIS A 374 10.19 15.92 6.62
CA HIS A 374 10.01 15.60 5.21
C HIS A 374 9.24 16.68 4.44
N ALA A 375 8.16 17.22 5.01
CA ALA A 375 7.41 18.30 4.39
C ALA A 375 8.30 19.53 4.12
N ILE A 376 9.24 19.86 5.03
CA ILE A 376 10.21 20.94 4.83
C ILE A 376 11.12 20.70 3.62
N THR A 377 11.61 19.48 3.37
CA THR A 377 12.44 19.22 2.17
C THR A 377 11.62 19.38 0.89
N LYS A 378 10.37 18.92 0.88
CA LYS A 378 9.47 19.04 -0.28
C LYS A 378 8.96 20.48 -0.51
N ILE A 379 8.73 21.29 0.54
CA ILE A 379 8.47 22.73 0.44
C ILE A 379 9.64 23.44 -0.28
N ASN A 380 10.88 23.14 0.14
CA ASN A 380 12.08 23.68 -0.50
C ASN A 380 12.24 23.20 -1.95
N GLY A 381 11.78 21.98 -2.26
CA GLY A 381 11.68 21.45 -3.64
C GLY A 381 10.54 22.03 -4.48
N GLY A 382 9.75 22.98 -3.96
CA GLY A 382 8.69 23.64 -4.71
C GLY A 382 7.30 23.01 -4.59
N ALA A 383 7.10 22.01 -3.71
CA ALA A 383 5.81 21.36 -3.56
C ALA A 383 4.70 22.33 -3.13
N ASN A 384 3.50 22.12 -3.66
CA ASN A 384 2.28 22.81 -3.25
C ASN A 384 1.43 21.94 -2.29
N LEU A 385 1.57 20.61 -2.32
CA LEU A 385 0.64 19.74 -1.59
C LEU A 385 1.34 18.52 -1.01
N TYR A 386 0.99 18.17 0.23
CA TYR A 386 1.53 17.00 0.93
C TYR A 386 0.37 16.12 1.43
N ILE A 387 0.17 14.98 0.76
CA ILE A 387 -1.00 14.12 0.93
C ILE A 387 -0.59 12.90 1.74
N ILE A 388 -1.09 12.79 2.97
CA ILE A 388 -0.80 11.70 3.89
C ILE A 388 -1.95 10.69 3.85
N SER A 389 -1.61 9.44 3.60
CA SER A 389 -2.52 8.33 3.32
C SER A 389 -2.14 7.06 4.10
N GLY A 390 -3.03 6.08 4.07
CA GLY A 390 -2.85 4.75 4.67
C GLY A 390 -3.41 4.62 6.11
N PRO A 391 -3.61 3.38 6.60
CA PRO A 391 -4.30 3.13 7.87
C PRO A 391 -3.64 3.76 9.10
N LEU A 392 -2.30 3.84 9.13
CA LEU A 392 -1.56 4.42 10.26
C LEU A 392 -1.87 5.91 10.43
N ALA A 393 -1.74 6.70 9.36
CA ALA A 393 -2.08 8.12 9.36
C ALA A 393 -3.55 8.35 9.75
N MET A 394 -4.47 7.53 9.26
CA MET A 394 -5.89 7.64 9.60
C MET A 394 -6.15 7.36 11.09
N GLY A 395 -5.48 6.36 11.67
CA GLY A 395 -5.56 6.08 13.11
C GLY A 395 -4.99 7.22 13.96
N ILE A 396 -3.80 7.72 13.61
CA ILE A 396 -3.17 8.85 14.30
C ILE A 396 -4.00 10.13 14.19
N ASN A 397 -4.52 10.46 12.99
CA ASN A 397 -5.37 11.62 12.80
C ASN A 397 -6.68 11.52 13.60
N SER A 398 -7.25 10.31 13.70
CA SER A 398 -8.43 10.07 14.55
C SER A 398 -8.10 10.30 16.02
N ARG A 399 -6.96 9.79 16.52
CA ARG A 399 -6.52 10.02 17.91
C ARG A 399 -6.31 11.50 18.21
N VAL A 400 -5.79 12.29 17.27
CA VAL A 400 -5.67 13.76 17.43
C VAL A 400 -7.05 14.42 17.47
N GLN A 401 -7.98 13.98 16.62
CA GLN A 401 -9.36 14.50 16.58
C GLN A 401 -10.17 14.18 17.85
N GLU A 402 -9.87 13.09 18.55
CA GLU A 402 -10.48 12.74 19.84
C GLU A 402 -10.13 13.72 20.96
N ASP A 403 -8.91 14.28 20.98
CA ASP A 403 -8.51 15.28 21.97
C ASP A 403 -7.62 16.38 21.36
N PRO A 404 -8.23 17.37 20.67
CA PRO A 404 -7.47 18.45 20.04
C PRO A 404 -6.65 19.31 21.00
N LYS A 405 -6.97 19.30 22.30
CA LYS A 405 -6.25 20.09 23.31
C LYS A 405 -4.94 19.42 23.70
N LEU A 406 -4.95 18.11 23.91
CA LEU A 406 -3.75 17.33 24.26
C LEU A 406 -2.63 17.50 23.22
N PHE A 407 -2.98 17.42 21.93
CA PHE A 407 -2.01 17.53 20.82
C PHE A 407 -1.83 18.95 20.29
N GLY A 408 -2.65 19.92 20.71
CA GLY A 408 -2.58 21.31 20.26
C GLY A 408 -2.96 21.53 18.78
N GLY A 409 -3.97 20.81 18.28
CA GLY A 409 -4.41 20.87 16.89
C GLY A 409 -5.67 20.02 16.63
N LYS A 410 -6.50 20.40 15.66
CA LYS A 410 -7.77 19.71 15.31
C LYS A 410 -7.59 18.45 14.46
N GLY A 411 -6.37 18.15 14.06
CA GLY A 411 -6.00 16.96 13.30
C GLY A 411 -4.49 16.88 13.14
N LEU A 412 -4.00 15.76 12.61
CA LEU A 412 -2.58 15.50 12.39
C LEU A 412 -1.93 16.59 11.50
N LYS A 413 -2.69 17.16 10.56
CA LYS A 413 -2.32 18.36 9.77
C LYS A 413 -1.75 19.48 10.64
N ASP A 414 -2.48 19.88 11.67
CA ASP A 414 -2.14 21.02 12.53
C ASP A 414 -0.90 20.71 13.38
N VAL A 415 -0.79 19.48 13.88
CA VAL A 415 0.38 19.03 14.66
C VAL A 415 1.65 19.04 13.80
N ILE A 416 1.56 18.59 12.54
CA ILE A 416 2.69 18.66 11.59
C ILE A 416 3.03 20.12 11.28
N PHE A 417 2.04 20.98 11.03
CA PHE A 417 2.31 22.40 10.80
C PHE A 417 3.00 23.08 11.98
N ARG A 418 2.62 22.75 13.22
CA ARG A 418 3.31 23.22 14.43
C ARG A 418 4.80 22.85 14.41
N PHE A 419 5.13 21.58 14.15
CA PHE A 419 6.54 21.14 14.03
C PHE A 419 7.27 21.76 12.84
N ILE A 420 6.58 22.08 11.73
CA ILE A 420 7.17 22.86 10.65
C ILE A 420 7.52 24.27 11.15
N ASP A 421 6.55 24.99 11.74
CA ASP A 421 6.73 26.37 12.22
C ASP A 421 7.81 26.48 13.30
N GLU A 422 7.85 25.56 14.26
CA GLU A 422 8.91 25.47 15.27
C GLU A 422 10.30 25.38 14.61
N ARG A 423 10.45 24.54 13.58
CA ARG A 423 11.72 24.26 12.88
C ARG A 423 12.14 25.36 11.90
N ILE A 424 11.19 26.04 11.25
CA ILE A 424 11.46 27.10 10.26
C ILE A 424 11.33 28.51 10.83
N SER A 425 11.14 28.64 12.15
CA SER A 425 11.00 29.91 12.89
C SER A 425 12.08 30.96 12.55
N ASN A 426 13.29 30.53 12.17
CA ASN A 426 14.39 31.38 11.72
C ASN A 426 14.74 31.22 10.21
N ASP A 427 14.04 30.35 9.47
CA ASP A 427 14.26 30.07 8.04
C ASP A 427 13.23 30.82 7.18
N VAL A 428 13.53 32.10 6.92
CA VAL A 428 12.69 33.02 6.13
C VAL A 428 12.43 32.45 4.72
N THR A 429 13.39 31.75 4.13
CA THR A 429 13.30 31.16 2.78
C THR A 429 12.20 30.10 2.73
N CYS A 430 12.21 29.15 3.66
CA CYS A 430 11.18 28.11 3.72
C CYS A 430 9.78 28.72 3.95
N GLY A 431 9.68 29.75 4.81
CA GLY A 431 8.44 30.49 5.03
C GLY A 431 7.90 31.20 3.77
N ILE A 432 8.78 31.82 2.98
CA ILE A 432 8.45 32.43 1.69
C ILE A 432 7.97 31.38 0.69
N LEU A 433 8.71 30.28 0.53
CA LEU A 433 8.36 29.20 -0.41
C LEU A 433 7.01 28.56 -0.06
N ARG A 434 6.78 28.26 1.22
CA ARG A 434 5.50 27.74 1.72
C ARG A 434 4.32 28.64 1.32
N LYS A 435 4.47 29.96 1.47
CA LYS A 435 3.44 30.96 1.13
C LYS A 435 3.27 31.12 -0.39
N ALA A 436 4.37 31.21 -1.13
CA ALA A 436 4.36 31.38 -2.59
C ALA A 436 3.70 30.18 -3.30
N ASN A 437 4.04 28.97 -2.86
CA ASN A 437 3.52 27.73 -3.44
C ASN A 437 2.11 27.36 -2.94
N ARG A 438 1.53 28.15 -2.01
CA ARG A 438 0.28 27.82 -1.29
C ARG A 438 0.32 26.41 -0.73
N PHE A 439 1.43 26.07 -0.05
CA PHE A 439 1.66 24.72 0.43
C PHE A 439 0.63 24.32 1.48
N ASP A 440 0.02 23.14 1.31
CA ASP A 440 -0.93 22.58 2.27
C ASP A 440 -0.71 21.08 2.52
N ILE A 441 -1.19 20.61 3.68
CA ILE A 441 -1.16 19.21 4.10
C ILE A 441 -2.59 18.66 4.11
N ILE A 442 -2.79 17.47 3.53
CA ILE A 442 -4.04 16.72 3.58
C ILE A 442 -3.80 15.41 4.34
N CYS A 443 -4.67 15.08 5.28
CA CYS A 443 -4.67 13.78 5.96
C CYS A 443 -6.11 13.32 6.21
N GLU A 444 -6.78 12.85 5.16
CA GLU A 444 -8.22 12.61 5.16
C GLU A 444 -8.59 11.24 4.61
N LYS A 445 -9.73 10.69 5.08
CA LYS A 445 -10.27 9.40 4.64
C LYS A 445 -10.53 9.37 3.13
N ALA A 446 -10.90 10.50 2.51
CA ALA A 446 -11.08 10.61 1.07
C ALA A 446 -9.78 10.32 0.28
N MET A 447 -8.62 10.72 0.81
CA MET A 447 -7.30 10.44 0.24
C MET A 447 -6.70 9.09 0.68
N SER A 448 -7.38 8.35 1.55
CA SER A 448 -6.91 7.05 2.05
C SER A 448 -6.91 5.98 0.95
N ILE A 449 -5.81 5.22 0.88
CA ILE A 449 -5.63 4.04 0.04
C ILE A 449 -5.23 2.87 0.94
N ALA A 450 -6.06 1.83 0.93
CA ALA A 450 -5.89 0.65 1.78
C ALA A 450 -4.90 -0.36 1.20
N ASP A 451 -4.85 -0.51 -0.13
CA ASP A 451 -3.82 -1.28 -0.84
C ASP A 451 -3.66 -0.85 -2.31
N ASN A 452 -2.66 -1.48 -2.95
CA ASN A 452 -2.15 -1.17 -4.27
C ASN A 452 -3.12 -1.55 -5.41
N THR A 453 -4.10 -2.42 -5.13
CA THR A 453 -4.97 -2.99 -6.18
C THR A 453 -5.89 -1.94 -6.81
N CYS A 454 -6.12 -0.81 -6.13
CA CYS A 454 -6.84 0.34 -6.66
C CYS A 454 -6.26 0.87 -7.99
N GLY A 455 -4.93 0.88 -8.15
CA GLY A 455 -4.28 1.32 -9.40
C GLY A 455 -4.47 0.31 -10.55
N GLY A 456 -4.39 -0.99 -10.25
CA GLY A 456 -4.57 -2.07 -11.23
C GLY A 456 -5.96 -2.07 -11.89
N ALA A 457 -7.00 -1.71 -11.14
CA ALA A 457 -8.36 -1.61 -11.67
C ALA A 457 -8.53 -0.48 -12.70
N LEU A 458 -7.69 0.56 -12.64
CA LEU A 458 -7.69 1.64 -13.64
C LEU A 458 -7.07 1.17 -14.95
N LEU A 459 -5.95 0.44 -14.86
CA LEU A 459 -5.21 -0.13 -15.99
C LEU A 459 -6.06 -1.15 -16.75
N LEU A 460 -6.64 -2.13 -16.05
CA LEU A 460 -7.48 -3.17 -16.64
C LEU A 460 -8.89 -2.70 -17.05
N SER A 461 -9.16 -1.39 -17.12
CA SER A 461 -10.45 -0.84 -17.57
C SER A 461 -10.44 -0.31 -19.00
N ASP A 462 -9.34 -0.51 -19.74
CA ASP A 462 -9.09 -0.03 -21.11
C ASP A 462 -9.13 1.51 -21.27
N LYS A 463 -9.24 2.24 -20.15
CA LYS A 463 -9.28 3.71 -20.09
C LYS A 463 -7.89 4.34 -20.10
N LEU A 464 -6.86 3.57 -19.74
CA LEU A 464 -5.46 3.99 -19.82
C LEU A 464 -4.86 3.37 -21.08
N LYS A 465 -4.55 4.18 -22.10
CA LYS A 465 -3.82 3.69 -23.28
C LYS A 465 -2.41 3.25 -22.86
N THR A 466 -1.92 2.16 -23.45
CA THR A 466 -0.60 1.58 -23.18
C THR A 466 0.52 2.61 -23.40
N PHE A 467 1.34 2.83 -22.38
CA PHE A 467 2.54 3.66 -22.48
C PHE A 467 3.76 2.79 -22.72
N ALA A 468 4.17 2.71 -23.99
CA ALA A 468 5.35 1.97 -24.40
C ALA A 468 6.63 2.54 -23.74
N ARG A 469 7.26 1.72 -22.87
CA ARG A 469 8.61 1.90 -22.31
C ARG A 469 8.89 3.24 -21.60
N ARG A 470 8.79 3.27 -20.25
CA ARG A 470 9.69 4.02 -19.34
C ARG A 470 9.63 3.42 -17.93
N GLY A 471 10.79 3.30 -17.27
CA GLY A 471 10.96 2.52 -16.04
C GLY A 471 10.97 3.30 -14.72
N GLU A 472 10.79 4.62 -14.76
CA GLU A 472 11.04 5.56 -13.64
C GLU A 472 9.84 6.46 -13.30
N TRP A 473 8.96 6.68 -14.28
CA TRP A 473 7.87 7.65 -14.21
C TRP A 473 6.64 7.07 -14.90
N LEU A 474 5.46 7.18 -14.30
CA LEU A 474 4.20 6.85 -14.97
C LEU A 474 3.49 8.14 -15.36
N GLU A 475 3.34 8.38 -16.67
CA GLU A 475 2.59 9.52 -17.20
C GLU A 475 1.18 9.09 -17.63
N LEU A 476 0.13 9.67 -17.05
CA LEU A 476 -1.27 9.37 -17.35
C LEU A 476 -2.06 10.64 -17.72
N PRO A 477 -2.84 10.66 -18.83
CA PRO A 477 -3.69 11.79 -19.15
C PRO A 477 -4.77 11.99 -18.09
N ILE A 478 -5.04 13.23 -17.70
CA ILE A 478 -6.07 13.55 -16.69
C ILE A 478 -7.45 13.05 -17.10
N LYS A 479 -7.81 13.16 -18.38
CA LYS A 479 -9.04 12.59 -18.95
C LYS A 479 -9.19 11.08 -18.68
N ALA A 480 -8.07 10.34 -18.65
CA ALA A 480 -8.07 8.91 -18.41
C ALA A 480 -8.38 8.60 -16.93
N LEU A 481 -7.73 9.31 -16.00
CA LEU A 481 -7.97 9.23 -14.56
C LEU A 481 -9.39 9.66 -14.15
N LYS A 482 -9.97 10.67 -14.82
CA LYS A 482 -11.35 11.14 -14.58
C LYS A 482 -12.42 10.13 -15.01
N ASN A 483 -12.22 9.44 -16.13
CA ASN A 483 -13.21 8.48 -16.63
C ASN A 483 -13.17 7.13 -15.89
N ALA A 484 -12.10 6.83 -15.16
CA ALA A 484 -11.93 5.58 -14.44
C ALA A 484 -12.86 5.42 -13.22
N THR A 485 -13.47 6.50 -12.71
CA THR A 485 -14.42 6.45 -11.57
C THR A 485 -15.84 6.02 -11.95
N LYS A 486 -16.22 6.03 -13.24
CA LYS A 486 -17.60 5.75 -13.69
C LYS A 486 -18.01 4.27 -13.73
N SER A 487 -17.25 3.37 -13.12
CA SER A 487 -17.47 1.92 -13.22
C SER A 487 -16.81 1.13 -12.08
N VAL A 488 -17.02 1.58 -10.84
CA VAL A 488 -16.78 0.81 -9.60
C VAL A 488 -18.07 0.85 -8.78
#